data_AF-A0A844Y5B0-F1
#
_entry.id   AF-A0A844Y5B0-F1
#
_cell.length_a   1.000
_cell.length_b   1.000
_cell.length_c   1.000
_cell.angle_alpha   90.00
_cell.angle_beta   90.00
_cell.angle_gamma   90.00
#
_symmetry.space_group_name_H-M   'P 1'
#
loop_
_entity.id
_entity.type
_entity.pdbx_description
1 polymer ?
#
loop_
_entity_poly.entity_id
_entity_poly.type
_entity_poly.pdbx_seq_one_letter_code
_entity_poly.pdbx_strand_id
1 'polypeptide(L)'
;MPYDPFAPTEADRSRSYWLIWFGAAGALLLAIDLFAGLDPLITALARGAASAGLLISAMPARTDSYFQSLCSVGHRWAVAAVGAYMIVLFFLDITDVAYGAGYRLASGVALSESTADQSILTDGWITLLGVSIVFYAGYAYAWARDRFGRAE
;
A
#
# COMPACT_ATOMS: atom_id res chain seq x y z
N MET A 1 10.69 -35.43 13.77
CA MET A 1 9.42 -34.97 13.15
C MET A 1 9.21 -35.78 11.89
N PRO A 2 7.97 -36.18 11.54
CA PRO A 2 7.68 -36.87 10.27
C PRO A 2 8.15 -36.02 9.09
N TYR A 3 8.75 -36.65 8.08
CA TYR A 3 9.15 -35.96 6.85
C TYR A 3 7.89 -35.46 6.13
N ASP A 4 7.74 -34.14 6.04
CA ASP A 4 6.69 -33.50 5.26
C ASP A 4 7.25 -33.20 3.85
N PRO A 5 6.80 -33.91 2.79
CA PRO A 5 7.26 -33.68 1.43
C PRO A 5 6.84 -32.32 0.85
N PHE A 6 5.95 -31.58 1.53
CA PHE A 6 5.50 -30.25 1.12
C PHE A 6 6.12 -29.12 1.96
N ALA A 7 7.06 -29.44 2.86
CA ALA A 7 7.77 -28.43 3.61
C ALA A 7 8.55 -27.49 2.67
N PRO A 8 8.42 -26.16 2.82
CA PRO A 8 9.10 -25.21 1.95
C PRO A 8 10.62 -25.33 2.07
N THR A 9 11.28 -25.52 0.92
CA THR A 9 12.73 -25.61 0.81
C THR A 9 13.38 -24.25 1.08
N GLU A 10 14.67 -24.23 1.40
CA GLU A 10 15.42 -22.98 1.61
C GLU A 10 15.43 -22.10 0.34
N ALA A 11 15.48 -22.73 -0.84
CA ALA A 11 15.38 -22.05 -2.12
C ALA A 11 14.01 -21.40 -2.35
N ASP A 12 12.91 -22.02 -1.90
CA ASP A 12 11.58 -21.44 -2.00
C ASP A 12 11.42 -20.23 -1.08
N ARG A 13 12.00 -20.30 0.13
CA ARG A 13 11.99 -19.18 1.09
C ARG A 13 12.74 -17.98 0.55
N SER A 14 13.96 -18.16 0.03
CA SER A 14 14.77 -17.06 -0.52
C SER A 14 14.07 -16.36 -1.69
N ARG A 15 13.37 -17.11 -2.55
CA ARG A 15 12.56 -16.57 -3.64
C ARG A 15 11.41 -15.70 -3.13
N SER A 16 10.70 -16.10 -2.08
CA SER A 16 9.62 -15.28 -1.50
C SER A 16 10.12 -13.93 -1.00
N TYR A 17 11.26 -13.89 -0.31
CA TYR A 17 11.88 -12.63 0.13
C TYR A 17 12.28 -11.76 -1.06
N TRP A 18 12.89 -12.37 -2.08
CA TRP A 18 13.33 -11.66 -3.28
C TRP A 18 12.16 -11.05 -4.05
N LEU A 19 11.05 -11.78 -4.17
CA LEU A 19 9.83 -11.30 -4.84
C LEU A 19 9.20 -10.10 -4.12
N ILE A 20 9.21 -10.06 -2.78
CA ILE A 20 8.74 -8.88 -2.04
C ILE A 20 9.64 -7.67 -2.31
N TRP A 21 10.96 -7.83 -2.29
CA TRP A 21 11.88 -6.72 -2.57
C TRP A 21 11.82 -6.26 -4.02
N PHE A 22 11.60 -7.19 -4.96
CA PHE A 22 11.32 -6.86 -6.36
C PHE A 22 10.03 -6.04 -6.49
N GLY A 23 8.98 -6.42 -5.76
CA GLY A 23 7.74 -5.64 -5.68
C GLY A 23 7.94 -4.25 -5.06
N ALA A 24 8.74 -4.14 -4.00
CA ALA A 24 9.09 -2.87 -3.37
C ALA A 24 9.83 -1.93 -4.35
N ALA A 25 10.78 -2.47 -5.12
CA ALA A 25 11.48 -1.71 -6.17
C ALA A 25 10.51 -1.24 -7.27
N GLY A 26 9.56 -2.09 -7.67
CA GLY A 26 8.49 -1.71 -8.59
C GLY A 26 7.63 -0.56 -8.07
N ALA A 27 7.21 -0.61 -6.80
CA ALA A 27 6.43 0.46 -6.18
C ALA A 27 7.23 1.78 -6.10
N LEU A 28 8.52 1.70 -5.80
CA LEU A 28 9.42 2.86 -5.79
C LEU A 28 9.58 3.47 -7.20
N LEU A 29 9.74 2.64 -8.23
CA LEU A 29 9.80 3.10 -9.62
C LEU A 29 8.52 3.81 -10.03
N LEU A 30 7.35 3.29 -9.64
CA LEU A 30 6.07 3.96 -9.90
C LEU A 30 5.95 5.30 -9.15
N ALA A 31 6.49 5.41 -7.94
CA ALA A 31 6.54 6.68 -7.22
C ALA A 31 7.42 7.71 -7.92
N ILE A 32 8.55 7.27 -8.49
CA ILE A 32 9.43 8.12 -9.30
C ILE A 32 8.74 8.53 -10.61
N ASP A 33 7.99 7.61 -11.23
CA ASP A 33 7.27 7.82 -12.48
C ASP A 33 6.30 9.01 -12.41
N LEU A 34 5.66 9.22 -11.24
CA LEU A 34 4.77 10.36 -11.00
C LEU A 34 5.42 11.74 -11.29
N PHE A 35 6.75 11.83 -11.22
CA PHE A 35 7.49 13.08 -11.43
C PHE A 35 8.38 13.05 -12.66
N ALA A 36 8.91 11.88 -13.03
CA ALA A 36 9.93 11.75 -14.07
C ALA A 36 9.35 11.42 -15.45
N GLY A 37 8.15 10.84 -15.53
CA GLY A 37 7.56 10.38 -16.80
C GLY A 37 8.42 9.30 -17.46
N LEU A 38 8.51 8.13 -16.84
CA LEU A 38 9.26 6.98 -17.33
C LEU A 38 8.63 6.39 -18.60
N ASP A 39 9.43 5.57 -19.29
CA ASP A 39 8.97 4.84 -20.46
C ASP A 39 7.78 3.90 -20.12
N PRO A 40 6.73 3.83 -20.97
CA PRO A 40 5.54 3.03 -20.69
C PRO A 40 5.82 1.54 -20.42
N LEU A 41 6.87 0.97 -21.03
CA LEU A 41 7.26 -0.41 -20.77
C LEU A 41 7.77 -0.57 -19.34
N ILE A 42 8.58 0.38 -18.87
CA ILE A 42 9.14 0.39 -17.50
C ILE A 42 7.99 0.53 -16.49
N THR A 43 7.06 1.46 -16.73
CA THR A 43 5.89 1.66 -15.88
C THR A 43 5.02 0.40 -15.80
N ALA A 44 4.79 -0.28 -16.93
CA ALA A 44 4.02 -1.53 -16.97
C ALA A 44 4.70 -2.65 -16.17
N LEU A 45 6.02 -2.82 -16.33
CA LEU A 45 6.80 -3.81 -15.57
C LEU A 45 6.83 -3.49 -14.07
N ALA A 46 7.01 -2.23 -13.71
CA ALA A 46 7.00 -1.77 -12.32
C ALA A 46 5.66 -2.03 -11.64
N ARG A 47 4.54 -1.83 -12.36
CA ARG A 47 3.19 -2.16 -11.88
C ARG A 47 2.97 -3.65 -11.70
N GLY A 48 3.45 -4.47 -12.65
CA GLY A 48 3.43 -5.92 -12.53
C GLY A 48 4.24 -6.41 -11.32
N ALA A 49 5.44 -5.87 -11.13
CA ALA A 49 6.29 -6.18 -9.98
C ALA A 49 5.62 -5.83 -8.64
N ALA A 50 5.14 -4.59 -8.51
CA ALA A 50 4.52 -4.08 -7.28
C ALA A 50 3.28 -4.87 -6.89
N SER A 51 2.43 -5.23 -7.86
CA SER A 51 1.22 -6.04 -7.63
C SER A 51 1.55 -7.50 -7.32
N ALA A 52 2.53 -8.10 -8.00
CA ALA A 52 2.95 -9.48 -7.73
C ALA A 52 3.47 -9.64 -6.29
N GLY A 53 4.27 -8.69 -5.80
CA GLY A 53 4.75 -8.71 -4.41
C GLY A 53 3.62 -8.66 -3.38
N LEU A 54 2.62 -7.81 -3.60
CA LEU A 54 1.42 -7.74 -2.75
C LEU A 54 0.57 -9.01 -2.81
N LEU A 55 0.41 -9.61 -4.00
CA LEU A 55 -0.35 -10.84 -4.14
C LEU A 55 0.33 -12.01 -3.42
N ILE A 56 1.65 -12.11 -3.52
CA ILE A 56 2.42 -13.15 -2.82
C ILE A 56 2.31 -12.98 -1.30
N SER A 57 2.31 -11.75 -0.78
CA SER A 57 2.18 -11.51 0.66
C SER A 57 0.81 -11.91 1.21
N ALA A 58 -0.23 -11.90 0.37
CA ALA A 58 -1.58 -12.32 0.73
C ALA A 58 -1.81 -13.84 0.66
N MET A 59 -0.92 -14.60 0.01
CA MET A 59 -1.09 -16.05 -0.18
C MET A 59 -0.34 -16.86 0.91
N PRO A 60 -1.04 -17.59 1.79
CA PRO A 60 -0.41 -18.36 2.87
C PRO A 60 0.18 -19.70 2.41
N ALA A 61 -0.20 -20.20 1.23
CA ALA A 61 0.21 -21.52 0.77
C ALA A 61 1.69 -21.52 0.35
N ARG A 62 2.54 -22.21 1.12
CA ARG A 62 3.98 -22.49 0.87
C ARG A 62 4.99 -21.43 1.28
N THR A 63 4.62 -20.48 2.14
CA THR A 63 5.58 -19.51 2.69
C THR A 63 5.87 -19.80 4.17
N ASP A 64 7.08 -19.44 4.61
CA ASP A 64 7.51 -19.66 6.00
C ASP A 64 6.68 -18.79 6.97
N SER A 65 6.44 -19.32 8.18
CA SER A 65 5.86 -18.60 9.32
C SER A 65 6.57 -17.27 9.60
N TYR A 66 7.90 -17.22 9.46
CA TYR A 66 8.68 -16.00 9.63
C TYR A 66 8.36 -14.96 8.54
N PHE A 67 8.28 -15.37 7.27
CA PHE A 67 7.88 -14.51 6.17
C PHE A 67 6.47 -13.95 6.38
N GLN A 68 5.54 -14.80 6.80
CA GLN A 68 4.17 -14.37 7.12
C GLN A 68 4.13 -13.37 8.27
N SER A 69 4.98 -13.53 9.28
CA SER A 69 5.09 -12.58 10.38
C SER A 69 5.54 -11.19 9.90
N LEU A 70 6.51 -11.13 8.98
CA LEU A 70 6.98 -9.88 8.37
C LEU A 70 5.88 -9.22 7.53
N CYS A 71 5.23 -10.01 6.66
CA CYS A 71 4.12 -9.55 5.84
C CYS A 71 2.95 -9.04 6.71
N SER A 72 2.66 -9.64 7.85
CA SER A 72 1.59 -9.20 8.74
C SER A 72 1.80 -7.78 9.28
N VAL A 73 3.06 -7.36 9.51
CA VAL A 73 3.38 -5.99 9.91
C VAL A 73 3.11 -5.02 8.77
N GLY A 74 3.54 -5.37 7.55
CA GLY A 74 3.22 -4.58 6.34
C GLY A 74 1.72 -4.41 6.13
N HIS A 75 0.93 -5.48 6.27
CA HIS A 75 -0.53 -5.41 6.17
C HIS A 75 -1.15 -4.52 7.24
N ARG A 76 -0.66 -4.57 8.49
CA ARG A 76 -1.14 -3.68 9.57
C ARG A 76 -0.87 -2.21 9.25
N TRP A 77 0.30 -1.88 8.72
CA TRP A 77 0.64 -0.52 8.29
C TRP A 77 -0.27 -0.06 7.15
N ALA A 78 -0.47 -0.91 6.15
CA ALA A 78 -1.35 -0.62 5.02
C ALA A 78 -2.80 -0.37 5.46
N VAL A 79 -3.36 -1.25 6.29
CA VAL A 79 -4.73 -1.11 6.82
C VAL A 79 -4.85 0.12 7.72
N ALA A 80 -3.85 0.41 8.55
CA ALA A 80 -3.84 1.63 9.38
C ALA A 80 -3.82 2.89 8.52
N ALA A 81 -3.02 2.93 7.45
CA ALA A 81 -2.98 4.05 6.52
C ALA A 81 -4.31 4.22 5.76
N VAL A 82 -4.93 3.13 5.30
CA VAL A 82 -6.26 3.18 4.69
C VAL A 82 -7.30 3.73 5.68
N GLY A 83 -7.27 3.27 6.93
CA GLY A 83 -8.16 3.76 7.99
C GLY A 83 -7.98 5.26 8.26
N ALA A 84 -6.73 5.71 8.42
CA ALA A 84 -6.41 7.13 8.59
C ALA A 84 -6.88 7.97 7.39
N TYR A 85 -6.65 7.47 6.18
CA TYR A 85 -7.09 8.12 4.95
C TYR A 85 -8.63 8.24 4.86
N MET A 86 -9.38 7.20 5.20
CA MET A 86 -10.85 7.25 5.27
C MET A 86 -11.36 8.27 6.30
N ILE A 87 -10.68 8.42 7.44
CA ILE A 87 -11.02 9.45 8.43
C ILE A 87 -10.80 10.85 7.84
N VAL A 88 -9.71 11.08 7.12
CA VAL A 88 -9.43 12.36 6.47
C VAL A 88 -10.52 12.68 5.44
N LEU A 89 -10.88 11.73 4.56
CA LEU A 89 -11.96 11.95 3.59
C LEU A 89 -13.29 12.27 4.28
N PHE A 90 -13.63 11.54 5.35
CA PHE A 90 -14.84 11.82 6.12
C PHE A 90 -14.89 13.27 6.64
N PHE A 91 -13.76 13.81 7.13
CA PHE A 91 -13.70 15.20 7.57
C PHE A 91 -13.79 16.22 6.43
N LEU A 92 -13.30 15.88 5.24
CA LEU A 92 -13.48 16.74 4.06
C LEU A 92 -14.95 16.73 3.63
N ASP A 93 -15.56 15.55 3.51
CA ASP A 93 -16.95 15.39 3.09
C ASP A 93 -17.93 16.08 4.06
N ILE A 94 -17.71 15.96 5.38
CA ILE A 94 -18.60 16.61 6.35
C ILE A 94 -18.49 18.14 6.28
N THR A 95 -17.32 18.67 5.92
CA THR A 95 -17.10 20.11 5.75
C THR A 95 -17.84 20.62 4.50
N ASP A 96 -17.75 19.91 3.38
CA ASP A 96 -18.46 20.25 2.15
C ASP A 96 -19.99 20.18 2.35
N VAL A 97 -20.48 19.16 3.07
CA VAL A 97 -21.90 19.03 3.42
C VAL A 97 -22.37 20.20 4.29
N ALA A 98 -21.60 20.54 5.33
CA ALA A 98 -21.95 21.63 6.24
C ALA A 98 -21.95 22.99 5.52
N TYR A 99 -20.94 23.26 4.69
CA TYR A 99 -20.84 24.49 3.91
C TYR A 99 -21.95 24.60 2.86
N GLY A 100 -22.21 23.52 2.12
CA GLY A 100 -23.30 23.45 1.15
C GLY A 100 -24.68 23.65 1.78
N ALA A 101 -24.93 23.06 2.95
CA ALA A 101 -26.17 23.25 3.69
C ALA A 101 -26.34 24.71 4.17
N GLY A 102 -25.29 25.30 4.75
CA GLY A 102 -25.31 26.70 5.19
C GLY A 102 -25.55 27.67 4.03
N TYR A 103 -24.87 27.46 2.90
CA TYR A 103 -25.06 28.28 1.71
C TYR A 103 -26.49 28.20 1.17
N ARG A 104 -27.07 26.99 1.13
CA ARG A 104 -28.47 26.79 0.70
C ARG A 104 -29.46 27.52 1.59
N LEU A 105 -29.24 27.48 2.90
CA LEU A 105 -30.07 28.20 3.87
C LEU A 105 -29.96 29.72 3.71
N ALA A 106 -28.78 30.24 3.41
CA ALA A 106 -28.54 31.68 3.29
C ALA A 106 -28.99 32.27 1.94
N SER A 107 -28.75 31.56 0.83
CA SER A 107 -28.97 32.07 -0.53
C SER A 107 -30.27 31.59 -1.19
N GLY A 108 -30.89 30.53 -0.65
CA GLY A 108 -32.03 29.86 -1.28
C GLY A 108 -31.68 29.04 -2.53
N VAL A 109 -30.39 28.98 -2.92
CA VAL A 109 -29.90 28.30 -4.12
C VAL A 109 -28.92 27.19 -3.71
N ALA A 110 -28.91 26.07 -4.44
CA ALA A 110 -27.93 25.01 -4.25
C ALA A 110 -26.55 25.43 -4.78
N LEU A 111 -25.51 25.20 -3.98
CA LEU A 111 -24.13 25.34 -4.43
C LEU A 111 -23.86 24.27 -5.51
N SER A 112 -23.35 24.67 -6.68
CA SER A 112 -23.17 23.77 -7.83
C SER A 112 -21.82 23.06 -7.87
N GLU A 113 -20.85 23.45 -7.04
CA GLU A 113 -19.50 22.88 -7.03
C GLU A 113 -19.03 22.54 -5.63
N SER A 114 -18.38 21.39 -5.49
CA SER A 114 -17.58 21.04 -4.32
C SER A 114 -16.47 22.08 -4.15
N THR A 115 -16.32 22.65 -2.96
CA THR A 115 -15.29 23.68 -2.70
C THR A 115 -13.96 23.07 -2.30
N ALA A 116 -13.95 21.82 -1.82
CA ALA A 116 -12.73 21.05 -1.66
C ALA A 116 -12.31 20.42 -2.99
N ASP A 117 -11.14 20.83 -3.50
CA ASP A 117 -10.47 20.15 -4.61
C ASP A 117 -9.95 18.79 -4.13
N GLN A 118 -10.84 17.78 -4.14
CA GLN A 118 -10.54 16.41 -3.73
C GLN A 118 -9.88 15.59 -4.85
N SER A 119 -9.67 16.17 -6.04
CA SER A 119 -9.22 15.50 -7.26
C SER A 119 -8.06 14.53 -7.03
N ILE A 120 -6.97 15.01 -6.39
CA ILE A 120 -5.77 14.20 -6.14
C ILE A 120 -5.96 13.17 -5.02
N LEU A 121 -6.81 13.48 -4.02
CA LEU A 121 -7.09 12.57 -2.92
C LEU A 121 -7.99 11.43 -3.40
N THR A 122 -8.90 11.68 -4.33
CA THR A 122 -9.81 10.66 -4.89
C THR A 122 -9.21 9.88 -6.07
N ASP A 123 -8.00 10.23 -6.52
CA ASP A 123 -7.30 9.45 -7.52
C ASP A 123 -6.95 8.07 -6.93
N GLY A 124 -7.73 7.08 -7.36
CA GLY A 124 -7.57 5.70 -6.92
C GLY A 124 -6.20 5.12 -7.26
N TRP A 125 -5.57 5.57 -8.34
CA TRP A 125 -4.22 5.10 -8.71
C TRP A 125 -3.17 5.59 -7.71
N ILE A 126 -3.15 6.89 -7.40
CA ILE A 126 -2.21 7.48 -6.44
C ILE A 126 -2.44 6.90 -5.05
N THR A 127 -3.70 6.73 -4.66
CA THR A 127 -4.07 6.15 -3.37
C THR A 127 -3.57 4.70 -3.24
N LEU A 128 -3.78 3.86 -4.25
CA LEU A 128 -3.29 2.48 -4.26
C LEU A 128 -1.76 2.42 -4.23
N LEU A 129 -1.08 3.29 -4.98
CA LEU A 129 0.37 3.40 -4.94
C LEU A 129 0.86 3.79 -3.54
N GLY A 130 0.25 4.79 -2.91
CA GLY A 130 0.55 5.20 -1.54
C GLY A 130 0.40 4.06 -0.54
N VAL A 131 -0.71 3.34 -0.58
CA VAL A 131 -0.95 2.17 0.30
C VAL A 131 0.09 1.06 0.03
N SER A 132 0.45 0.82 -1.23
CA SER A 132 1.48 -0.18 -1.57
C SER A 132 2.86 0.20 -0.99
N ILE A 133 3.24 1.47 -1.05
CA ILE A 133 4.50 1.96 -0.48
C ILE A 133 4.49 1.80 1.05
N VAL A 134 3.37 2.13 1.70
CA VAL A 134 3.22 1.94 3.15
C VAL A 134 3.34 0.46 3.54
N PHE A 135 2.75 -0.45 2.76
CA PHE A 135 2.93 -1.89 2.96
C PHE A 135 4.41 -2.28 2.90
N TYR A 136 5.11 -1.89 1.84
CA TYR A 136 6.53 -2.23 1.66
C TYR A 136 7.42 -1.58 2.72
N ALA A 137 7.09 -0.38 3.18
CA ALA A 137 7.76 0.29 4.29
C ALA A 137 7.57 -0.46 5.62
N GLY A 138 6.35 -0.92 5.92
CA GLY A 138 6.07 -1.72 7.11
C GLY A 138 6.78 -3.08 7.10
N TYR A 139 6.82 -3.72 5.93
CA TYR A 139 7.61 -4.94 5.73
C TYR A 139 9.11 -4.70 5.93
N ALA A 140 9.65 -3.65 5.30
CA ALA A 140 11.06 -3.28 5.42
C ALA A 140 11.44 -2.93 6.87
N TYR A 141 10.56 -2.23 7.59
CA TYR A 141 10.71 -1.94 9.01
C TYR A 141 10.80 -3.22 9.85
N ALA A 142 9.88 -4.17 9.65
CA ALA A 142 9.90 -5.43 10.37
C ALA A 142 11.18 -6.24 10.07
N TRP A 143 11.58 -6.27 8.80
CA TRP A 143 12.81 -6.93 8.37
C TRP A 143 14.07 -6.30 9.00
N ALA A 144 14.15 -4.96 9.00
CA ALA A 144 15.26 -4.22 9.59
C ALA A 144 15.30 -4.38 11.11
N ARG A 145 14.15 -4.29 11.78
CA ARG A 145 14.02 -4.52 13.23
C ARG A 145 14.53 -5.90 13.63
N ASP A 146 14.14 -6.93 12.90
CA ASP A 146 14.51 -8.31 13.24
C ASP A 146 15.98 -8.61 12.89
N ARG A 147 16.56 -7.90 11.90
CA ARG A 147 17.97 -8.05 11.48
C ARG A 147 18.95 -7.27 12.36
N PHE A 148 18.59 -6.06 12.77
CA PHE A 148 19.48 -5.17 13.54
C PHE A 148 19.15 -5.13 15.04
N GLY A 149 17.93 -5.48 15.43
CA GLY A 149 17.49 -5.52 16.83
C GLY A 149 17.88 -6.79 17.59
N ARG A 150 18.57 -7.75 16.96
CA ARG A 150 19.11 -8.97 17.61
C ARG A 150 20.57 -8.82 18.06
N ALA A 151 21.03 -7.59 18.30
CA ALA A 151 22.39 -7.30 18.76
C ALA A 151 22.56 -7.34 20.30
N GLU A 152 21.67 -8.04 21.00
CA GLU A 152 21.75 -8.29 22.45
C GLU A 152 21.87 -9.78 22.75
#